data_AF-A0A4R8QJF9-F1
#
_entry.id   AF-A0A4R8QJF9-F1
#
_cell.length_a   1.000
_cell.length_b   1.000
_cell.length_c   1.000
_cell.angle_alpha   90.00
_cell.angle_beta   90.00
_cell.angle_gamma   90.00
#
_symmetry.space_group_name_H-M   'P 1'
#
loop_
_entity.id
_entity.type
_entity.pdbx_description
1 polymer ?
#
loop_
_entity_poly.entity_id
_entity_poly.type
_entity_poly.pdbx_seq_one_letter_code
_entity_poly.pdbx_strand_id
1 'polypeptide(L)'
;MFDIVYFVQTVVIGLTAITTLVLFALLLRAPAVGHDYTRRWVTFTKAALGTWGISRILYTISSIIFLAQNHNNDLYYYAPGYFRAYNFLYLICMTIETIGHLFIYLALFFLAHALTQLRTGTNEESRAYLRGRAFSFSAVSLVAVLAVVTMGLYMSSFVDMMRGYSYYSSSQADVYMIKYTIAMALKVAIPGILIICGLGVMIYAIKSRSKARGTPVFKAGTLLLVGSIMFILRNAWDLTMSIIQFDIFGILDIVLNHWATLVVLVLLYVLATQDKFNLSEAQYRANVGTKEETV
;
A
#
# COMPACT_ATOMS: atom_id res chain seq x y z
N MET A 1 -30.44 -2.24 -4.60
CA MET A 1 -29.56 -1.09 -4.31
C MET A 1 -28.17 -1.56 -3.86
N PHE A 2 -28.08 -2.50 -2.91
CA PHE A 2 -26.82 -3.11 -2.47
C PHE A 2 -26.01 -3.74 -3.63
N ASP A 3 -26.65 -4.52 -4.50
CA ASP A 3 -25.96 -5.17 -5.64
C ASP A 3 -25.41 -4.18 -6.67
N ILE A 4 -26.08 -3.04 -6.88
CA ILE A 4 -25.61 -2.00 -7.81
C ILE A 4 -24.35 -1.33 -7.24
N VAL A 5 -24.33 -1.03 -5.94
CA VAL A 5 -23.15 -0.44 -5.28
C VAL A 5 -21.96 -1.41 -5.34
N TYR A 6 -22.19 -2.70 -5.04
CA TYR A 6 -21.15 -3.73 -5.13
C TYR A 6 -20.68 -3.98 -6.57
N PHE A 7 -21.57 -3.93 -7.54
CA PHE A 7 -21.20 -4.02 -8.96
C PHE A 7 -20.32 -2.84 -9.38
N VAL A 8 -20.74 -1.60 -9.06
CA VAL A 8 -19.95 -0.40 -9.34
C VAL A 8 -18.59 -0.46 -8.66
N GLN A 9 -18.53 -0.87 -7.39
CA GLN A 9 -17.29 -1.09 -6.66
C GLN A 9 -16.40 -2.09 -7.38
N THR A 10 -16.93 -3.25 -7.79
CA THR A 10 -16.18 -4.29 -8.50
C THR A 10 -15.57 -3.76 -9.80
N VAL A 11 -16.36 -2.99 -10.58
CA VAL A 11 -15.88 -2.37 -11.83
C VAL A 11 -14.77 -1.36 -11.55
N VAL A 12 -14.94 -0.47 -10.56
CA VAL A 12 -13.92 0.52 -10.21
C VAL A 12 -12.63 -0.18 -9.77
N ILE A 13 -12.71 -1.20 -8.94
CA ILE A 13 -11.56 -1.98 -8.48
C ILE A 13 -10.86 -2.64 -9.67
N GLY A 14 -11.62 -3.26 -10.58
CA GLY A 14 -11.07 -3.86 -11.80
C GLY A 14 -10.34 -2.84 -12.69
N LEU A 15 -10.90 -1.63 -12.85
CA LEU A 15 -10.24 -0.55 -13.59
C LEU A 15 -8.95 -0.09 -12.92
N THR A 16 -8.93 0.00 -11.58
CA THR A 16 -7.69 0.32 -10.85
C THR A 16 -6.64 -0.78 -11.00
N ALA A 17 -7.05 -2.06 -11.04
CA ALA A 17 -6.15 -3.18 -11.28
C ALA A 17 -5.50 -3.09 -12.68
N ILE A 18 -6.31 -2.90 -13.72
CA ILE A 18 -5.83 -2.75 -15.11
C ILE A 18 -4.86 -1.57 -15.21
N THR A 19 -5.24 -0.41 -14.68
CA THR A 19 -4.40 0.79 -14.69
C THR A 19 -3.05 0.52 -14.02
N THR A 20 -3.05 -0.13 -12.87
CA THR A 20 -1.83 -0.48 -12.13
C THR A 20 -0.94 -1.43 -12.91
N LEU A 21 -1.51 -2.45 -13.56
CA LEU A 21 -0.76 -3.41 -14.37
C LEU A 21 -0.13 -2.75 -15.59
N VAL A 22 -0.84 -1.82 -16.24
CA VAL A 22 -0.31 -1.03 -17.36
C VAL A 22 0.88 -0.20 -16.87
N LEU A 23 0.73 0.53 -15.76
CA LEU A 23 1.83 1.31 -15.17
C LEU A 23 3.01 0.43 -14.76
N PHE A 24 2.74 -0.75 -14.17
CA PHE A 24 3.76 -1.71 -13.81
C PHE A 24 4.55 -2.19 -15.04
N ALA A 25 3.85 -2.63 -16.09
CA ALA A 25 4.46 -3.09 -17.33
C ALA A 25 5.29 -2.00 -18.02
N LEU A 26 4.81 -0.76 -18.02
CA LEU A 26 5.56 0.38 -18.54
C LEU A 26 6.80 0.69 -17.68
N LEU A 27 6.68 0.64 -16.35
CA LEU A 27 7.78 0.92 -15.43
C LEU A 27 8.84 -0.19 -15.42
N LEU A 28 8.50 -1.43 -15.77
CA LEU A 28 9.48 -2.52 -15.89
C LEU A 28 10.63 -2.15 -16.84
N ARG A 29 10.35 -1.38 -17.89
CA ARG A 29 11.35 -0.90 -18.87
C ARG A 29 12.31 0.15 -18.32
N ALA A 30 12.00 0.79 -17.19
CA ALA A 30 12.88 1.78 -16.58
C ALA A 30 14.13 1.11 -15.96
N PRO A 31 15.33 1.72 -16.05
CA PRO A 31 16.56 1.14 -15.50
C PRO A 31 16.41 0.86 -14.00
N ALA A 32 16.76 -0.36 -13.56
CA ALA A 32 16.78 -0.75 -12.15
C ALA A 32 17.95 -0.10 -11.39
N VAL A 33 18.05 -0.33 -10.07
CA VAL A 33 19.03 0.31 -9.15
C VAL A 33 20.46 0.34 -9.68
N GLY A 34 20.92 -0.65 -10.45
CA GLY A 34 22.24 -0.64 -11.09
C GLY A 34 23.35 -0.13 -10.16
N HIS A 35 24.13 0.87 -10.61
CA HIS A 35 25.15 1.57 -9.83
C HIS A 35 24.65 2.88 -9.17
N ASP A 36 23.35 3.22 -9.30
CA ASP A 36 22.79 4.48 -8.81
C ASP A 36 21.89 4.25 -7.57
N TYR A 37 22.47 4.46 -6.39
CA TYR A 37 21.79 4.28 -5.11
C TYR A 37 20.61 5.26 -4.90
N THR A 38 20.57 6.37 -5.65
CA THR A 38 19.45 7.34 -5.59
C THR A 38 18.17 6.81 -6.24
N ARG A 39 18.24 5.71 -7.01
CA ARG A 39 17.09 5.07 -7.69
C ARG A 39 16.49 3.89 -6.94
N ARG A 40 16.94 3.58 -5.71
CA ARG A 40 16.37 2.50 -4.90
C ARG A 40 14.85 2.59 -4.74
N TRP A 41 14.31 3.80 -4.62
CA TRP A 41 12.87 4.02 -4.52
C TRP A 41 12.09 3.53 -5.75
N VAL A 42 12.66 3.60 -6.97
CA VAL A 42 12.01 3.10 -8.20
C VAL A 42 11.79 1.59 -8.13
N THR A 43 12.70 0.85 -7.52
CA THR A 43 12.56 -0.61 -7.36
C THR A 43 11.43 -0.93 -6.38
N PHE A 44 11.32 -0.18 -5.29
CA PHE A 44 10.18 -0.30 -4.40
C PHE A 44 8.87 0.16 -5.06
N THR A 45 8.89 1.16 -5.94
CA THR A 45 7.71 1.53 -6.75
C THR A 45 7.28 0.40 -7.67
N LYS A 46 8.21 -0.29 -8.34
CA LYS A 46 7.90 -1.47 -9.15
C LYS A 46 7.28 -2.57 -8.29
N ALA A 47 7.90 -2.89 -7.16
CA ALA A 47 7.39 -3.89 -6.23
C ALA A 47 5.97 -3.51 -5.74
N ALA A 48 5.75 -2.25 -5.38
CA ALA A 48 4.45 -1.72 -4.95
C ALA A 48 3.38 -1.83 -6.04
N LEU A 49 3.68 -1.39 -7.27
CA LEU A 49 2.75 -1.52 -8.40
C LEU A 49 2.40 -2.99 -8.66
N GLY A 50 3.41 -3.87 -8.66
CA GLY A 50 3.20 -5.30 -8.88
C GLY A 50 2.34 -5.94 -7.80
N THR A 51 2.72 -5.82 -6.52
CA THR A 51 1.98 -6.47 -5.43
C THR A 51 0.62 -5.85 -5.20
N TRP A 52 0.49 -4.52 -5.24
CA TRP A 52 -0.82 -3.89 -5.10
C TRP A 52 -1.73 -4.23 -6.29
N GLY A 53 -1.20 -4.25 -7.52
CA GLY A 53 -1.94 -4.66 -8.71
C GLY A 53 -2.45 -6.11 -8.62
N ILE A 54 -1.60 -7.05 -8.18
CA ILE A 54 -2.02 -8.43 -7.90
C ILE A 54 -3.12 -8.46 -6.84
N SER A 55 -2.99 -7.70 -5.75
CA SER A 55 -4.03 -7.64 -4.73
C SER A 55 -5.37 -7.19 -5.32
N ARG A 56 -5.38 -6.18 -6.21
CA ARG A 56 -6.62 -5.69 -6.82
C ARG A 56 -7.24 -6.70 -7.77
N ILE A 57 -6.44 -7.46 -8.54
CA ILE A 57 -6.95 -8.58 -9.35
C ILE A 57 -7.66 -9.60 -8.45
N LEU A 58 -7.01 -10.04 -7.37
CA LEU A 58 -7.58 -11.02 -6.45
C LEU A 58 -8.84 -10.48 -5.77
N TYR A 59 -8.84 -9.19 -5.41
CA TYR A 59 -10.01 -8.52 -4.86
C TYR A 59 -11.17 -8.54 -5.86
N THR A 60 -10.93 -8.15 -7.12
CA THR A 60 -11.96 -8.18 -8.17
C THR A 60 -12.53 -9.59 -8.35
N ILE A 61 -11.68 -10.63 -8.37
CA ILE A 61 -12.14 -12.02 -8.45
C ILE A 61 -12.99 -12.38 -7.23
N SER A 62 -12.55 -11.99 -6.02
CA SER A 62 -13.30 -12.21 -4.78
C SER A 62 -14.68 -11.53 -4.81
N SER A 63 -14.74 -10.28 -5.27
CA SER A 63 -16.01 -9.55 -5.40
C SER A 63 -16.95 -10.16 -6.45
N ILE A 64 -16.42 -10.69 -7.56
CA ILE A 64 -17.22 -11.42 -8.57
C ILE A 64 -17.81 -12.69 -7.95
N ILE A 65 -17.01 -13.45 -7.20
CA ILE A 65 -17.49 -14.66 -6.49
C ILE A 65 -18.62 -14.29 -5.51
N PHE A 66 -18.44 -13.21 -4.75
CA PHE A 66 -19.45 -12.71 -3.82
C PHE A 66 -20.75 -12.31 -4.51
N LEU A 67 -20.67 -11.54 -5.60
CA LEU A 67 -21.83 -11.13 -6.40
C LEU A 67 -22.58 -12.33 -7.00
N ALA A 68 -21.84 -13.32 -7.52
CA ALA A 68 -22.42 -14.56 -8.05
C ALA A 68 -23.15 -15.38 -6.97
N GLN A 69 -22.65 -15.35 -5.73
CA GLN A 69 -23.30 -15.97 -4.58
C GLN A 69 -24.58 -15.22 -4.17
N ASN A 70 -24.53 -13.88 -4.06
CA ASN A 70 -25.65 -13.07 -3.55
C ASN A 70 -26.87 -13.06 -4.51
N HIS A 71 -26.63 -13.22 -5.82
CA HIS A 71 -27.71 -13.29 -6.81
C HIS A 71 -28.53 -14.59 -6.72
N ASN A 72 -27.92 -15.67 -6.21
CA ASN A 72 -28.53 -16.99 -6.09
C ASN A 72 -28.78 -17.28 -4.60
N ASN A 73 -29.84 -16.69 -4.03
CA ASN A 73 -30.21 -16.78 -2.61
C ASN A 73 -30.24 -18.23 -2.05
N ASP A 74 -30.44 -19.24 -2.89
CA ASP A 74 -30.44 -20.65 -2.49
C ASP A 74 -29.02 -21.23 -2.21
N LEU A 75 -27.94 -20.59 -2.67
CA LEU A 75 -26.57 -21.12 -2.51
C LEU A 75 -25.96 -20.86 -1.12
N TYR A 76 -26.56 -20.01 -0.29
CA TYR A 76 -25.99 -19.67 1.02
C TYR A 76 -25.91 -20.90 1.95
N TYR A 77 -26.91 -21.78 1.87
CA TYR A 77 -26.95 -23.04 2.63
C TYR A 77 -26.32 -24.22 1.86
N TYR A 78 -26.33 -24.20 0.52
CA TYR A 78 -25.98 -25.37 -0.30
C TYR A 78 -24.61 -25.29 -1.00
N ALA A 79 -23.89 -24.17 -0.94
CA ALA A 79 -22.61 -24.00 -1.63
C ALA A 79 -21.46 -23.53 -0.73
N PRO A 80 -21.03 -24.37 0.25
CA PRO A 80 -19.90 -24.07 1.13
C PRO A 80 -18.60 -23.81 0.37
N GLY A 81 -18.47 -24.26 -0.89
CA GLY A 81 -17.31 -23.99 -1.75
C GLY A 81 -17.11 -22.52 -2.09
N TYR A 82 -18.16 -21.78 -2.50
CA TYR A 82 -18.05 -20.37 -2.87
C TYR A 82 -17.77 -19.48 -1.67
N PHE A 83 -18.47 -19.73 -0.56
CA PHE A 83 -18.23 -19.01 0.70
C PHE A 83 -16.79 -19.19 1.20
N ARG A 84 -16.25 -20.42 1.11
CA ARG A 84 -14.83 -20.69 1.42
C ARG A 84 -13.93 -19.93 0.47
N ALA A 85 -14.10 -20.11 -0.83
CA ALA A 85 -13.27 -19.47 -1.84
C ALA A 85 -13.21 -17.95 -1.65
N TYR A 86 -14.36 -17.31 -1.42
CA TYR A 86 -14.45 -15.89 -1.11
C TYR A 86 -13.61 -15.49 0.12
N ASN A 87 -13.86 -16.10 1.28
CA ASN A 87 -13.19 -15.71 2.53
C ASN A 87 -11.67 -15.96 2.48
N PHE A 88 -11.23 -17.10 1.94
CA PHE A 88 -9.79 -17.39 1.81
C PHE A 88 -9.12 -16.43 0.83
N LEU A 89 -9.72 -16.18 -0.34
CA LEU A 89 -9.17 -15.28 -1.34
C LEU A 89 -9.12 -13.83 -0.84
N TYR A 90 -10.16 -13.39 -0.13
CA TYR A 90 -10.23 -12.08 0.50
C TYR A 90 -9.11 -11.88 1.53
N LEU A 91 -8.87 -12.87 2.40
CA LEU A 91 -7.79 -12.80 3.39
C LEU A 91 -6.40 -12.75 2.74
N ILE A 92 -6.16 -13.57 1.71
CA ILE A 92 -4.91 -13.54 0.93
C ILE A 92 -4.73 -12.17 0.27
N CYS A 93 -5.81 -11.62 -0.30
CA CYS A 93 -5.81 -10.30 -0.92
C CYS A 93 -5.41 -9.21 0.09
N MET A 94 -6.02 -9.18 1.28
CA MET A 94 -5.72 -8.19 2.33
C MET A 94 -4.24 -8.25 2.76
N THR A 95 -3.65 -9.44 2.83
CA THR A 95 -2.23 -9.60 3.15
C THR A 95 -1.32 -9.08 2.04
N ILE A 96 -1.60 -9.45 0.79
CA ILE A 96 -0.83 -8.96 -0.37
C ILE A 96 -0.97 -7.44 -0.52
N GLU A 97 -2.16 -6.91 -0.28
CA GLU A 97 -2.41 -5.47 -0.23
C GLU A 97 -1.54 -4.79 0.82
N THR A 98 -1.48 -5.33 2.04
CA THR A 98 -0.64 -4.80 3.12
C THR A 98 0.83 -4.78 2.70
N ILE A 99 1.33 -5.85 2.08
CA ILE A 99 2.69 -5.92 1.53
C ILE A 99 2.91 -4.83 0.45
N GLY A 100 1.92 -4.58 -0.41
CA GLY A 100 1.95 -3.47 -1.35
C GLY A 100 2.13 -2.12 -0.67
N HIS A 101 1.39 -1.86 0.42
CA HIS A 101 1.53 -0.62 1.19
C HIS A 101 2.90 -0.48 1.87
N LEU A 102 3.54 -1.59 2.28
CA LEU A 102 4.91 -1.58 2.78
C LEU A 102 5.91 -1.15 1.71
N PHE A 103 5.74 -1.62 0.47
CA PHE A 103 6.58 -1.17 -0.64
C PHE A 103 6.32 0.30 -1.03
N ILE A 104 5.07 0.77 -0.96
CA ILE A 104 4.75 2.19 -1.14
C ILE A 104 5.47 3.04 -0.09
N TYR A 105 5.39 2.65 1.18
CA TYR A 105 6.10 3.32 2.26
C TYR A 105 7.61 3.39 2.01
N LEU A 106 8.24 2.26 1.66
CA LEU A 106 9.66 2.22 1.34
C LEU A 106 10.00 3.10 0.13
N ALA A 107 9.17 3.08 -0.92
CA ALA A 107 9.36 3.95 -2.08
C ALA A 107 9.35 5.44 -1.68
N LEU A 108 8.37 5.87 -0.88
CA LEU A 108 8.27 7.25 -0.40
C LEU A 108 9.47 7.62 0.51
N PHE A 109 9.87 6.72 1.41
CA PHE A 109 11.03 6.93 2.29
C PHE A 109 12.34 7.10 1.51
N PHE A 110 12.63 6.18 0.58
CA PHE A 110 13.85 6.25 -0.23
C PHE A 110 13.82 7.41 -1.22
N LEU A 111 12.63 7.82 -1.71
CA LEU A 111 12.47 9.01 -2.53
C LEU A 111 12.76 10.29 -1.75
N ALA A 112 12.25 10.39 -0.51
CA ALA A 112 12.57 11.51 0.39
C ALA A 112 14.08 11.62 0.64
N HIS A 113 14.74 10.47 0.79
CA HIS A 113 16.18 10.41 0.93
C HIS A 113 16.93 10.82 -0.34
N ALA A 114 16.56 10.30 -1.51
CA ALA A 114 17.17 10.63 -2.80
C ALA A 114 17.10 12.15 -3.07
N LEU A 115 15.95 12.79 -2.82
CA LEU A 115 15.80 14.24 -2.93
C LEU A 115 16.74 15.02 -2.00
N THR A 116 17.04 14.45 -0.83
CA THR A 116 17.99 15.06 0.12
C THR A 116 19.43 14.91 -0.38
N GLN A 117 19.81 13.71 -0.86
CA GLN A 117 21.16 13.41 -1.36
C GLN A 117 21.53 14.26 -2.57
N LEU A 118 20.64 14.37 -3.57
CA LEU A 118 20.90 15.12 -4.81
C LEU A 118 21.20 16.59 -4.56
N ARG A 119 20.73 17.13 -3.44
CA ARG A 119 20.97 18.51 -3.07
C ARG A 119 22.22 18.70 -2.25
N THR A 120 22.50 17.83 -1.28
CA THR A 120 23.66 18.02 -0.40
C THR A 120 24.97 17.71 -1.10
N GLY A 121 24.95 17.04 -2.25
CA GLY A 121 26.14 16.66 -3.01
C GLY A 121 27.05 15.68 -2.26
N THR A 122 26.61 15.23 -1.07
CA THR A 122 27.32 14.36 -0.17
C THR A 122 26.78 12.95 -0.31
N ASN A 123 27.67 12.01 -0.63
CA ASN A 123 27.42 10.57 -0.57
C ASN A 123 27.29 10.03 0.87
N GLU A 124 27.40 10.91 1.88
CA GLU A 124 27.43 10.48 3.26
C GLU A 124 26.05 10.05 3.76
N GLU A 125 25.94 8.75 4.04
CA GLU A 125 24.87 8.17 4.85
C GLU A 125 24.89 8.80 6.25
N SER A 126 24.20 9.94 6.42
CA SER A 126 24.11 10.58 7.74
C SER A 126 23.64 9.57 8.80
N ARG A 127 24.17 9.68 10.04
CA ARG A 127 23.74 8.81 11.15
C ARG A 127 22.21 8.78 11.34
N ALA A 128 21.55 9.91 11.04
CA ALA A 128 20.09 10.01 11.05
C ALA A 128 19.41 9.15 9.98
N TYR A 129 19.94 9.14 8.76
CA TYR A 129 19.45 8.27 7.68
C TYR A 129 19.65 6.79 8.01
N LEU A 130 20.82 6.40 8.52
CA LEU A 130 21.09 5.00 8.91
C LEU A 130 20.10 4.49 9.95
N ARG A 131 19.85 5.30 11.00
CA ARG A 131 18.84 4.99 12.02
C ARG A 131 17.44 4.94 11.42
N GLY A 132 17.09 5.90 10.56
CA GLY A 132 15.81 5.92 9.86
C GLY A 132 15.60 4.66 9.01
N ARG A 133 16.62 4.26 8.23
CA ARG A 133 16.61 3.07 7.39
C ARG A 133 16.42 1.80 8.22
N ALA A 134 17.17 1.67 9.31
CA ALA A 134 17.04 0.52 10.22
C ALA A 134 15.61 0.46 10.81
N PHE A 135 15.08 1.60 11.28
CA PHE A 135 13.71 1.68 11.78
C PHE A 135 12.68 1.31 10.70
N SER A 136 12.82 1.85 9.48
CA SER A 136 11.92 1.56 8.35
C SER A 136 11.89 0.07 8.02
N PHE A 137 13.05 -0.60 7.93
CA PHE A 137 13.08 -2.04 7.68
C PHE A 137 12.52 -2.85 8.85
N SER A 138 12.79 -2.47 10.10
CA SER A 138 12.20 -3.15 11.26
C SER A 138 10.68 -3.01 11.29
N ALA A 139 10.15 -1.82 11.02
CA ALA A 139 8.72 -1.57 10.96
C ALA A 139 8.07 -2.37 9.81
N VAL A 140 8.71 -2.42 8.64
CA VAL A 140 8.23 -3.21 7.50
C VAL A 140 8.21 -4.70 7.82
N SER A 141 9.29 -5.24 8.39
CA SER A 141 9.36 -6.64 8.78
C SER A 141 8.31 -6.98 9.83
N LEU A 142 8.12 -6.13 10.84
CA LEU A 142 7.09 -6.31 11.86
C LEU A 142 5.70 -6.35 11.24
N VAL A 143 5.34 -5.34 10.43
CA VAL A 143 4.01 -5.27 9.81
C VAL A 143 3.77 -6.44 8.84
N ALA A 144 4.79 -6.88 8.10
CA ALA A 144 4.68 -8.07 7.24
C ALA A 144 4.37 -9.33 8.05
N VAL A 145 5.07 -9.54 9.18
CA VAL A 145 4.79 -10.66 10.09
C VAL A 145 3.39 -10.55 10.67
N LEU A 146 3.00 -9.37 11.17
CA LEU A 146 1.66 -9.15 11.71
C LEU A 146 0.57 -9.42 10.67
N ALA A 147 0.77 -9.04 9.41
CA ALA A 147 -0.19 -9.28 8.33
C ALA A 147 -0.38 -10.78 8.05
N VAL A 148 0.71 -11.55 8.03
CA VAL A 148 0.67 -13.01 7.85
C VAL A 148 0.02 -13.71 9.05
N VAL A 149 0.38 -13.29 10.27
CA VAL A 149 -0.23 -13.83 11.51
C VAL A 149 -1.72 -13.53 11.55
N THR A 150 -2.12 -12.31 11.22
CA THR A 150 -3.54 -11.90 11.15
C THR A 150 -4.31 -12.77 10.16
N MET A 151 -3.76 -12.99 8.96
CA MET A 151 -4.35 -13.87 7.95
C MET A 151 -4.50 -15.30 8.48
N GLY A 152 -3.44 -15.86 9.08
CA GLY A 152 -3.45 -17.22 9.62
C GLY A 152 -4.47 -17.39 10.75
N LEU A 153 -4.59 -16.40 11.64
CA LEU A 153 -5.60 -16.40 12.70
C LEU A 153 -7.02 -16.35 12.15
N TYR A 154 -7.31 -15.45 11.20
CA TYR A 154 -8.62 -15.41 10.56
C TYR A 154 -8.95 -16.73 9.84
N MET A 155 -8.02 -17.26 9.04
CA MET A 155 -8.22 -18.53 8.34
C MET A 155 -8.48 -19.67 9.34
N SER A 156 -7.71 -19.75 10.43
CA SER A 156 -7.95 -20.75 11.49
C SER A 156 -9.32 -20.57 12.14
N SER A 157 -9.71 -19.34 12.48
CA SER A 157 -11.02 -19.05 13.05
C SER A 157 -12.15 -19.46 12.10
N PHE A 158 -12.02 -19.19 10.79
CA PHE A 158 -13.00 -19.62 9.80
C PHE A 158 -13.11 -21.15 9.69
N VAL A 159 -11.98 -21.86 9.74
CA VAL A 159 -11.98 -23.34 9.74
C VAL A 159 -12.69 -23.87 10.99
N ASP A 160 -12.43 -23.29 12.16
CA ASP A 160 -13.07 -23.70 13.40
C ASP A 160 -14.59 -23.47 13.36
N MET A 161 -15.02 -22.30 12.87
CA MET A 161 -16.44 -21.98 12.65
C MET A 161 -17.12 -22.99 11.71
N MET A 162 -16.48 -23.33 10.59
CA MET A 162 -17.04 -24.27 9.61
C MET A 162 -17.13 -25.72 10.11
N ARG A 163 -16.28 -26.10 11.06
CA ARG A 163 -16.35 -27.42 11.71
C ARG A 163 -17.43 -27.49 12.79
N GLY A 164 -18.21 -26.43 12.98
CA GLY A 164 -19.25 -26.34 14.00
C GLY A 164 -18.69 -26.17 15.41
N TYR A 165 -17.38 -25.93 15.57
CA TYR A 165 -16.76 -25.81 16.90
C TYR A 165 -17.29 -24.63 17.71
N SER A 166 -17.92 -23.64 17.08
CA SER A 166 -18.65 -22.57 17.77
C SER A 166 -19.97 -23.02 18.42
N TYR A 167 -20.50 -24.20 18.07
CA TYR A 167 -21.81 -24.70 18.48
C TYR A 167 -21.77 -25.87 19.47
N TYR A 168 -20.67 -26.63 19.56
CA TYR A 168 -20.67 -27.93 20.24
C TYR A 168 -19.97 -27.98 21.62
N SER A 169 -19.11 -27.01 21.99
CA SER A 169 -18.60 -26.90 23.38
C SER A 169 -18.16 -25.47 23.74
N SER A 170 -18.35 -25.07 25.00
CA SER A 170 -17.92 -23.76 25.51
C SER A 170 -16.41 -23.55 25.34
N SER A 171 -15.61 -24.59 25.62
CA SER A 171 -14.15 -24.54 25.48
C SER A 171 -13.66 -24.34 24.04
N GLN A 172 -14.38 -24.87 23.04
CA GLN A 172 -14.01 -24.72 21.63
C GLN A 172 -14.49 -23.37 21.06
N ALA A 173 -15.64 -22.88 21.52
CA ALA A 173 -16.09 -21.53 21.24
C ALA A 173 -15.12 -20.47 21.78
N ASP A 174 -14.56 -20.68 22.98
CA ASP A 174 -13.57 -19.77 23.58
C ASP A 174 -12.29 -19.68 22.73
N VAL A 175 -11.79 -20.82 22.24
CA VAL A 175 -10.59 -20.85 21.37
C VAL A 175 -10.81 -20.10 20.07
N TYR A 176 -11.98 -20.27 19.44
CA TYR A 176 -12.36 -19.51 18.24
C TYR A 176 -12.39 -17.99 18.53
N MET A 177 -13.06 -17.59 19.61
CA MET A 177 -13.23 -16.19 20.00
C MET A 177 -11.90 -15.52 20.31
N ILE A 178 -10.98 -16.22 20.99
CA ILE A 178 -9.64 -15.71 21.29
C ILE A 178 -8.86 -15.44 19.99
N LYS A 179 -8.80 -16.43 19.08
CA LYS A 179 -8.10 -16.27 17.79
C LYS A 179 -8.65 -15.10 16.98
N TYR A 180 -9.98 -15.00 16.89
CA TYR A 180 -10.66 -13.94 16.16
C TYR A 180 -10.39 -12.56 16.79
N THR A 181 -10.44 -12.46 18.12
CA THR A 181 -10.18 -11.21 18.85
C THR A 181 -8.74 -10.75 18.66
N ILE A 182 -7.77 -11.67 18.72
CA ILE A 182 -6.36 -11.34 18.43
C ILE A 182 -6.23 -10.87 16.97
N ALA A 183 -6.85 -11.56 16.01
CA ALA A 183 -6.80 -11.15 14.60
C ALA A 183 -7.37 -9.73 14.40
N MET A 184 -8.49 -9.41 15.05
CA MET A 184 -9.09 -8.06 15.02
C MET A 184 -8.15 -7.01 15.63
N ALA A 185 -7.51 -7.30 16.76
CA ALA A 185 -6.55 -6.39 17.38
C ALA A 185 -5.33 -6.13 16.48
N LEU A 186 -4.81 -7.17 15.83
CA LEU A 186 -3.70 -7.04 14.88
C LEU A 186 -4.12 -6.27 13.61
N LYS A 187 -5.35 -6.50 13.12
CA LYS A 187 -5.92 -5.75 11.99
C LYS A 187 -5.99 -4.25 12.27
N VAL A 188 -6.24 -3.84 13.52
CA VAL A 188 -6.20 -2.44 13.95
C VAL A 188 -4.76 -1.92 14.12
N ALA A 189 -3.86 -2.75 14.65
CA ALA A 189 -2.47 -2.36 14.90
C ALA A 189 -1.69 -2.05 13.60
N ILE A 190 -1.92 -2.82 12.54
CA ILE A 190 -1.25 -2.68 11.23
C ILE A 190 -1.37 -1.25 10.65
N PRO A 191 -2.58 -0.71 10.39
CA PRO A 191 -2.74 0.64 9.85
C PRO A 191 -2.22 1.70 10.84
N GLY A 192 -2.33 1.47 12.16
CA GLY A 192 -1.74 2.34 13.18
C GLY A 192 -0.21 2.51 13.02
N ILE A 193 0.52 1.40 12.85
CA ILE A 193 1.97 1.43 12.61
C ILE A 193 2.28 2.12 11.27
N LEU A 194 1.50 1.86 10.23
CA LEU A 194 1.67 2.49 8.91
C LEU A 194 1.43 4.01 8.96
N ILE A 195 0.50 4.51 9.78
CA ILE A 195 0.30 5.95 10.00
C ILE A 195 1.54 6.56 10.63
N ILE A 196 2.10 5.94 11.68
CA ILE A 196 3.33 6.43 12.34
C ILE A 196 4.48 6.49 11.33
N CYS A 197 4.62 5.44 10.51
CA CYS A 197 5.61 5.39 9.42
C CYS A 197 5.39 6.51 8.39
N GLY A 198 4.15 6.71 7.95
CA GLY A 198 3.76 7.75 7.01
C GLY A 198 4.04 9.17 7.55
N LEU A 199 3.76 9.43 8.83
CA LEU A 199 4.09 10.69 9.50
C LEU A 199 5.60 10.95 9.49
N GLY A 200 6.41 9.92 9.76
CA GLY A 200 7.87 10.01 9.67
C GLY A 200 8.35 10.44 8.28
N VAL A 201 7.80 9.82 7.23
CA VAL A 201 8.12 10.18 5.83
C VAL A 201 7.62 11.56 5.48
N MET A 202 6.41 11.95 5.91
CA MET A 202 5.86 13.29 5.69
C MET A 202 6.75 14.36 6.32
N ILE A 203 7.18 14.19 7.57
CA ILE A 203 8.10 15.12 8.24
C ILE A 203 9.42 15.21 7.45
N TYR A 204 9.93 14.08 6.96
CA TYR A 204 11.14 14.07 6.15
C TYR A 204 10.93 14.80 4.81
N ALA A 205 9.81 14.55 4.13
CA ALA A 205 9.41 15.21 2.89
C ALA A 205 9.25 16.72 3.07
N ILE A 206 8.63 17.18 4.16
CA ILE A 206 8.50 18.61 4.49
C ILE A 206 9.88 19.25 4.63
N LYS A 207 10.77 18.62 5.41
CA LYS A 207 12.14 19.12 5.60
C LYS A 207 12.95 19.14 4.30
N SER A 208 12.76 18.15 3.44
CA SER A 208 13.40 18.08 2.13
C SER A 208 12.85 19.15 1.18
N ARG A 209 11.53 19.30 1.10
CA ARG A 209 10.83 20.28 0.25
C ARG A 209 11.07 21.72 0.66
N SER A 210 11.01 22.04 1.96
CA SER A 210 11.21 23.40 2.46
C SER A 210 12.59 23.93 2.09
N LYS A 211 13.60 23.04 2.18
CA LYS A 211 14.94 23.32 1.69
C LYS A 211 14.93 23.49 0.18
N ALA A 212 14.26 22.62 -0.60
CA ALA A 212 14.13 22.63 -2.07
C ALA A 212 13.51 23.88 -2.72
N ARG A 213 13.11 24.92 -1.97
CA ARG A 213 12.46 26.11 -2.55
C ARG A 213 13.38 26.80 -3.57
N GLY A 214 12.86 27.07 -4.77
CA GLY A 214 13.60 27.71 -5.87
C GLY A 214 14.42 26.79 -6.77
N THR A 215 14.48 25.47 -6.50
CA THR A 215 15.19 24.50 -7.34
C THR A 215 14.23 23.70 -8.24
N PRO A 216 14.69 23.11 -9.36
CA PRO A 216 13.85 22.23 -10.20
C PRO A 216 13.28 21.03 -9.44
N VAL A 217 13.91 20.66 -8.32
CA VAL A 217 13.54 19.55 -7.45
C VAL A 217 12.35 19.89 -6.53
N PHE A 218 11.96 21.16 -6.40
CA PHE A 218 10.83 21.60 -5.56
C PHE A 218 9.50 20.92 -5.93
N LYS A 219 9.26 20.76 -7.23
CA LYS A 219 8.03 20.13 -7.73
C LYS A 219 8.00 18.65 -7.40
N ALA A 220 9.13 17.95 -7.49
CA ALA A 220 9.25 16.55 -7.04
C ALA A 220 9.01 16.40 -5.53
N GLY A 221 9.58 17.30 -4.71
CA GLY A 221 9.31 17.33 -3.26
C GLY A 221 7.85 17.63 -2.91
N THR A 222 7.14 18.40 -3.74
CA THR A 222 5.70 18.65 -3.57
C THR A 222 4.88 17.40 -3.89
N LEU A 223 5.20 16.68 -4.98
CA LEU A 223 4.53 15.42 -5.31
C LEU A 223 4.78 14.35 -4.26
N LEU A 224 5.99 14.24 -3.72
CA LEU A 224 6.30 13.37 -2.59
C LEU A 224 5.45 13.70 -1.36
N LEU A 225 5.29 14.98 -1.03
CA LEU A 225 4.48 15.41 0.11
C LEU A 225 3.01 15.03 -0.08
N VAL A 226 2.46 15.27 -1.28
CA VAL A 226 1.09 14.84 -1.63
C VAL A 226 0.95 13.33 -1.50
N GLY A 227 1.91 12.56 -2.04
CA GLY A 227 1.91 11.09 -1.91
C GLY A 227 1.96 10.62 -0.46
N SER A 228 2.76 11.28 0.38
CA SER A 228 2.85 10.96 1.81
C SER A 228 1.55 11.26 2.56
N ILE A 229 0.89 12.39 2.26
CA ILE A 229 -0.41 12.75 2.84
C ILE A 229 -1.49 11.74 2.42
N MET A 230 -1.56 11.41 1.14
CA MET A 230 -2.53 10.42 0.62
C MET A 230 -2.32 9.04 1.25
N PHE A 231 -1.07 8.63 1.44
CA PHE A 231 -0.73 7.40 2.15
C PHE A 231 -1.24 7.43 3.61
N ILE A 232 -1.06 8.54 4.34
CA ILE A 232 -1.58 8.67 5.71
C ILE A 232 -3.11 8.62 5.72
N LEU A 233 -3.77 9.36 4.83
CA LEU A 233 -5.23 9.42 4.75
C LEU A 233 -5.85 8.04 4.48
N ARG A 234 -5.28 7.27 3.55
CA ARG A 234 -5.71 5.88 3.30
C ARG A 234 -5.59 5.02 4.55
N ASN A 235 -4.45 5.07 5.25
CA ASN A 235 -4.25 4.23 6.43
C ASN A 235 -5.10 4.69 7.63
N ALA A 236 -5.39 5.99 7.74
CA ALA A 236 -6.34 6.50 8.71
C ALA A 236 -7.76 5.97 8.44
N TRP A 237 -8.16 5.92 7.17
CA TRP A 237 -9.44 5.34 6.77
C TRP A 237 -9.51 3.83 7.05
N ASP A 238 -8.46 3.08 6.70
CA ASP A 238 -8.35 1.65 6.99
C ASP A 238 -8.44 1.35 8.51
N LEU A 239 -7.83 2.21 9.32
CA LEU A 239 -7.96 2.16 10.78
C LEU A 239 -9.40 2.41 11.23
N THR A 240 -10.06 3.45 10.70
CA THR A 240 -11.46 3.75 11.00
C THR A 240 -12.38 2.58 10.64
N MET A 241 -12.20 1.99 9.46
CA MET A 241 -12.99 0.83 9.01
C MET A 241 -12.75 -0.42 9.84
N SER A 242 -11.51 -0.62 10.30
CA SER A 242 -11.18 -1.71 11.20
C SER A 242 -11.85 -1.60 12.58
N ILE A 243 -12.20 -0.38 13.01
CA ILE A 243 -12.88 -0.11 14.28
C ILE A 243 -14.41 -0.15 14.12
N ILE A 244 -14.95 0.53 13.11
CA ILE A 244 -16.40 0.77 12.98
C ILE A 244 -17.14 -0.46 12.44
N GLN A 245 -16.50 -1.34 11.66
CA GLN A 245 -17.09 -2.58 11.10
C GLN A 245 -18.41 -2.43 10.30
N PHE A 246 -18.87 -1.21 10.01
CA PHE A 246 -20.10 -0.95 9.25
C PHE A 246 -19.81 -0.53 7.80
N ASP A 247 -20.38 -1.26 6.85
CA ASP A 247 -20.28 -1.07 5.39
C ASP A 247 -21.09 0.14 4.84
N ILE A 248 -21.50 1.06 5.71
CA ILE A 248 -22.46 2.13 5.38
C ILE A 248 -21.84 3.22 4.47
N PHE A 249 -20.51 3.25 4.32
CA PHE A 249 -19.79 4.29 3.60
C PHE A 249 -19.22 3.85 2.23
N GLY A 250 -19.88 2.95 1.52
CA GLY A 250 -19.34 2.31 0.30
C GLY A 250 -18.66 3.23 -0.73
N ILE A 251 -19.18 4.44 -0.98
CA ILE A 251 -18.53 5.40 -1.91
C ILE A 251 -17.24 6.00 -1.32
N LEU A 252 -17.25 6.39 -0.04
CA LEU A 252 -16.05 6.89 0.62
C LEU A 252 -14.98 5.81 0.72
N ASP A 253 -15.39 4.55 0.88
CA ASP A 253 -14.47 3.42 0.90
C ASP A 253 -13.78 3.21 -0.44
N ILE A 254 -14.51 3.34 -1.55
CA ILE A 254 -13.92 3.32 -2.90
C ILE A 254 -12.87 4.43 -3.02
N VAL A 255 -13.22 5.68 -2.67
CA VAL A 255 -12.31 6.83 -2.83
C VAL A 255 -11.08 6.71 -1.93
N LEU A 256 -11.26 6.41 -0.65
CA LEU A 256 -10.17 6.46 0.32
C LEU A 256 -9.30 5.20 0.32
N ASN A 257 -9.84 4.02 0.06
CA ASN A 257 -9.03 2.79 0.01
C ASN A 257 -8.41 2.52 -1.37
N HIS A 258 -9.09 2.87 -2.46
CA HIS A 258 -8.64 2.47 -3.80
C HIS A 258 -8.00 3.63 -4.56
N TRP A 259 -8.67 4.79 -4.60
CA TRP A 259 -8.17 5.93 -5.35
C TRP A 259 -6.97 6.60 -4.69
N ALA A 260 -6.96 6.74 -3.37
CA ALA A 260 -5.82 7.32 -2.66
C ALA A 260 -4.52 6.55 -2.96
N THR A 261 -4.55 5.21 -2.88
CA THR A 261 -3.39 4.37 -3.18
C THR A 261 -3.01 4.44 -4.67
N LEU A 262 -3.99 4.42 -5.59
CA LEU A 262 -3.71 4.59 -7.02
C LEU A 262 -3.04 5.94 -7.30
N VAL A 263 -3.49 7.03 -6.69
CA VAL A 263 -2.88 8.36 -6.83
C VAL A 263 -1.43 8.33 -6.37
N VAL A 264 -1.12 7.72 -5.22
CA VAL A 264 0.27 7.59 -4.75
C VAL A 264 1.13 6.83 -5.77
N LEU A 265 0.62 5.73 -6.30
CA LEU A 265 1.32 4.90 -7.29
C LEU A 265 1.54 5.66 -8.62
N VAL A 266 0.55 6.42 -9.09
CA VAL A 266 0.66 7.29 -10.27
C VAL A 266 1.71 8.38 -10.03
N LEU A 267 1.72 9.01 -8.86
CA LEU A 267 2.72 10.03 -8.52
C LEU A 267 4.14 9.45 -8.53
N LEU A 268 4.33 8.27 -7.92
CA LEU A 268 5.61 7.57 -7.94
C LEU A 268 6.02 7.18 -9.37
N TYR A 269 5.08 6.70 -10.18
CA TYR A 269 5.34 6.39 -11.60
C TYR A 269 5.75 7.62 -12.40
N VAL A 270 5.03 8.74 -12.26
CA VAL A 270 5.33 10.00 -12.96
C VAL A 270 6.71 10.52 -12.56
N LEU A 271 7.05 10.46 -11.27
CA LEU A 271 8.39 10.82 -10.80
C LEU A 271 9.48 9.92 -11.38
N ALA A 272 9.18 8.63 -11.59
CA ALA A 272 10.18 7.66 -12.05
C ALA A 272 10.44 7.72 -13.56
N THR A 273 9.51 8.28 -14.34
CA THR A 273 9.52 8.22 -15.81
C THR A 273 9.74 9.57 -16.49
N GLN A 274 9.44 10.68 -15.83
CA GLN A 274 9.63 12.01 -16.42
C GLN A 274 11.08 12.45 -16.29
N ASP A 275 11.74 12.76 -17.42
CA ASP A 275 13.13 13.23 -17.45
C ASP A 275 13.39 14.48 -16.61
N LYS A 276 12.37 15.34 -16.50
CA LYS A 276 12.34 16.55 -15.66
C LYS A 276 12.54 16.25 -14.16
N PHE A 277 12.15 15.05 -13.75
CA PHE A 277 12.26 14.53 -12.40
C PHE A 277 13.23 13.34 -12.33
N ASN A 278 14.07 13.17 -13.34
CA ASN A 278 15.07 12.11 -13.32
C ASN A 278 16.14 12.50 -12.30
N LEU A 279 15.91 12.02 -11.08
CA LEU A 279 16.67 12.22 -9.87
C LEU A 279 18.01 11.45 -9.91
N SER A 280 18.66 11.36 -11.08
CA SER A 280 20.01 10.79 -11.19
C SER A 280 21.05 11.87 -10.87
N GLU A 281 22.08 11.50 -10.13
CA GLU A 281 23.18 12.40 -9.76
C GLU A 281 23.87 12.98 -11.00
N ALA A 282 23.99 12.17 -12.06
CA ALA A 282 24.57 12.56 -13.35
C ALA A 282 23.76 13.65 -14.07
N GLN A 283 22.42 13.53 -14.14
CA GLN A 283 21.58 14.56 -14.76
C GLN A 283 21.42 15.81 -13.90
N TYR A 284 21.43 15.66 -12.56
CA TYR A 284 21.44 16.84 -11.69
C TYR A 284 22.70 17.67 -11.91
N ARG A 285 23.88 17.03 -11.97
CA ARG A 285 25.14 17.74 -12.27
C ARG A 285 25.17 18.33 -13.68
N ALA A 286 24.65 17.62 -14.69
CA ALA A 286 24.58 18.15 -16.06
C ALA A 286 23.67 19.39 -16.18
N ASN A 287 22.55 19.42 -15.46
CA ASN A 287 21.60 20.55 -15.45
C ASN A 287 22.04 21.73 -14.57
N VAL A 288 22.93 21.49 -13.59
CA VAL A 288 23.53 22.56 -12.77
C VAL A 288 24.75 23.14 -13.47
N GLY A 289 25.61 22.32 -14.08
CA GLY A 289 26.79 22.78 -14.83
C GLY A 289 26.45 23.62 -16.06
N THR A 290 25.36 23.32 -16.76
CA THR A 290 24.87 24.13 -17.89
C THR A 290 24.36 25.53 -17.50
N LYS A 291 24.15 25.82 -16.20
CA LYS A 291 23.78 27.16 -15.73
C LYS A 291 24.96 28.03 -15.33
N GLU A 292 26.14 27.46 -15.09
CA GLU A 292 27.34 28.23 -14.72
C GLU A 292 28.11 28.74 -15.95
N GLU A 293 27.87 28.19 -17.15
CA GLU A 293 28.52 28.63 -18.40
C GLU A 293 27.80 29.78 -19.12
N THR A 294 26.72 30.33 -18.56
CA THR A 294 25.95 31.44 -19.16
C THR A 294 25.88 32.69 -18.28
N VAL A 295 26.95 33.02 -17.55
CA VAL A 295 27.12 34.32 -16.88
C VAL A 295 28.39 34.99 -17.37
#